data_AF-A0A6I2UX90-F1
#
_entry.id   AF-A0A6I2UX90-F1
#
_cell.length_a   1.000
_cell.length_b   1.000
_cell.length_c   1.000
_cell.angle_alpha   90.00
_cell.angle_beta   90.00
_cell.angle_gamma   90.00
#
_symmetry.space_group_name_H-M   'P 1'
#
loop_
_entity.id
_entity.type
_entity.pdbx_description
1 polymer ?
#
loop_
_entity_poly.entity_id
_entity_poly.type
_entity_poly.pdbx_seq_one_letter_code
_entity_poly.pdbx_strand_id
1 'polypeptide(L)'
;MNDAIRLLRAQLLLSEECLERLAAVKKALQENTDGTEVTASVQALEPVLSRLGQLEKLREGFLQKSGKPRMTAYAAGMPNTEDRDAVMRLLHKVQEQEQSMKKELASAQSLLRRSKDFMDFHINVMTRTAASDTYTPPGTSEAEGRRGIRMFDANI
;
A
#
# COMPACT_ATOMS: atom_id res chain seq x y z
N MET A 1 9.98 32.02 18.28
CA MET A 1 10.17 31.04 17.18
C MET A 1 8.82 30.86 16.50
N ASN A 2 8.72 31.11 15.19
CA ASN A 2 7.46 31.08 14.45
C ASN A 2 6.81 29.67 14.49
N ASP A 3 5.56 29.57 14.95
CA ASP A 3 4.86 28.28 15.08
C ASP A 3 4.72 27.55 13.74
N ALA A 4 4.60 28.27 12.62
CA ALA A 4 4.58 27.67 11.28
C ALA A 4 5.90 26.97 10.96
N ILE A 5 7.04 27.60 11.30
CA ILE A 5 8.37 26.99 11.13
C ILE A 5 8.48 25.71 11.97
N ARG A 6 7.97 25.74 13.20
CA ARG A 6 8.01 24.58 14.11
C ARG A 6 7.18 23.41 13.57
N LEU A 7 5.97 23.69 13.08
CA LEU A 7 5.10 22.69 12.47
C LEU A 7 5.71 22.10 11.19
N LEU A 8 6.25 22.95 10.30
CA LEU A 8 6.86 22.47 9.05
C LEU A 8 8.11 21.63 9.28
N ARG A 9 8.95 22.00 10.26
CA ARG A 9 10.11 21.17 10.64
C ARG A 9 9.70 19.82 11.22
N ALA A 10 8.67 19.80 12.08
CA ALA A 10 8.12 18.56 12.58
C ALA A 10 7.54 17.69 11.45
N GLN A 11 6.90 18.31 10.45
CA GLN A 11 6.38 17.62 9.27
C GLN A 11 7.51 16.97 8.46
N LEU A 12 8.60 17.69 8.21
CA LEU A 12 9.76 17.16 7.49
C LEU A 12 10.34 15.93 8.21
N LEU A 13 10.65 16.07 9.51
CA LEU A 13 11.26 14.99 10.29
C LEU A 13 10.39 13.73 10.32
N LEU A 14 9.08 13.88 10.58
CA LEU A 14 8.18 12.73 10.58
C LEU A 14 7.97 12.14 9.19
N SER A 15 8.03 12.96 8.14
CA SER A 15 7.97 12.47 6.77
C SER A 15 9.25 11.71 6.38
N GLU A 16 10.41 12.05 6.96
CA GLU A 16 11.68 11.35 6.71
C GLU A 16 11.60 9.97 7.35
N GLU A 17 11.20 9.92 8.62
CA GLU A 17 10.96 8.67 9.34
C GLU A 17 9.92 7.79 8.60
N CYS A 18 8.84 8.38 8.09
CA CYS A 18 7.82 7.63 7.36
C CYS A 18 8.36 7.04 6.05
N LEU A 19 9.17 7.80 5.31
CA LEU A 19 9.83 7.33 4.09
C LEU A 19 10.76 6.16 4.36
N GLU A 20 11.57 6.22 5.42
CA GLU A 20 12.45 5.13 5.82
C GLU A 20 11.66 3.86 6.15
N ARG A 21 10.55 3.98 6.88
CA ARG A 21 9.67 2.85 7.20
C ARG A 21 8.99 2.27 5.95
N LEU A 22 8.52 3.12 5.04
CA LEU A 22 7.95 2.68 3.76
C LEU A 22 8.98 1.96 2.89
N ALA A 23 10.22 2.44 2.85
CA ALA A 23 11.31 1.78 2.15
C ALA A 23 11.62 0.40 2.75
N ALA A 24 11.57 0.25 4.07
CA ALA A 24 11.71 -1.05 4.74
C ALA A 24 10.59 -2.02 4.36
N VAL A 25 9.32 -1.56 4.34
CA VAL A 25 8.18 -2.37 3.87
C VAL A 25 8.39 -2.82 2.43
N LYS A 26 8.78 -1.91 1.54
CA LYS A 26 9.06 -2.22 0.14
C LYS A 26 10.18 -3.24 0.00
N LYS A 27 11.26 -3.11 0.76
CA LYS A 27 12.38 -4.05 0.76
C LYS A 27 11.91 -5.45 1.19
N ALA A 28 11.17 -5.55 2.29
CA ALA A 28 10.62 -6.83 2.75
C ALA A 28 9.68 -7.48 1.70
N LEU A 29 8.88 -6.66 1.00
CA LEU A 29 8.03 -7.14 -0.10
C LEU A 29 8.82 -7.61 -1.33
N GLN A 30 9.99 -7.03 -1.59
CA GLN A 30 10.86 -7.43 -2.71
C GLN A 30 11.66 -8.70 -2.40
N GLU A 31 12.11 -8.85 -1.16
CA GLU A 31 12.91 -9.99 -0.70
C GLU A 31 12.07 -11.28 -0.57
N ASN A 32 10.73 -11.16 -0.56
CA ASN A 32 9.78 -12.26 -0.67
C ASN A 32 10.01 -13.36 0.40
N THR A 33 10.40 -12.94 1.60
CA THR A 33 10.51 -13.74 2.82
C THR A 33 9.13 -14.16 3.32
N ASP A 34 9.05 -15.11 4.27
CA ASP A 34 7.86 -15.81 4.80
C ASP A 34 6.73 -14.92 5.42
N GLY A 35 6.61 -13.65 5.04
CA GLY A 35 5.58 -12.69 5.45
C GLY A 35 5.81 -12.07 6.83
N THR A 36 6.68 -12.66 7.65
CA THR A 36 7.04 -12.18 9.00
C THR A 36 7.73 -10.82 8.97
N GLU A 37 8.71 -10.63 8.08
CA GLU A 37 9.43 -9.36 7.93
C GLU A 37 8.55 -8.24 7.38
N VAL A 38 7.62 -8.58 6.48
CA VAL A 38 6.61 -7.64 5.96
C VAL A 38 5.69 -7.20 7.10
N THR A 39 5.21 -8.13 7.91
CA THR A 39 4.33 -7.85 9.06
C THR A 39 5.02 -6.95 10.08
N ALA A 40 6.26 -7.27 10.45
CA ALA A 40 7.05 -6.47 11.39
C ALA A 40 7.30 -5.04 10.86
N SER A 41 7.61 -4.92 9.56
CA SER A 41 7.86 -3.62 8.92
C SER A 41 6.59 -2.76 8.86
N VAL A 42 5.42 -3.37 8.61
CA VAL A 42 4.12 -2.67 8.63
C VAL A 42 3.76 -2.22 10.04
N GLN A 43 3.93 -3.08 11.05
CA GLN A 43 3.70 -2.70 12.46
C GLN A 43 4.58 -1.53 12.89
N ALA A 44 5.83 -1.48 12.43
CA ALA A 44 6.74 -0.37 12.72
C ALA A 44 6.34 0.96 12.03
N LEU A 45 5.52 0.91 10.98
CA LEU A 45 5.02 2.09 10.28
C LEU A 45 3.83 2.75 11.01
N GLU A 46 3.00 1.98 11.71
CA GLU A 46 1.77 2.46 12.36
C GLU A 46 2.01 3.64 13.34
N PRO A 47 3.02 3.61 14.23
CA PRO A 47 3.25 4.72 15.17
C PRO A 47 3.66 6.02 14.46
N VAL A 48 4.36 5.90 13.32
CA VAL A 48 4.78 7.08 12.54
C VAL A 48 3.56 7.70 11.85
N LEU A 49 2.69 6.88 11.26
CA LEU A 49 1.45 7.35 10.64
C LEU A 49 0.51 8.00 11.66
N SER A 50 0.41 7.43 12.88
CA SER A 50 -0.35 8.02 13.97
C SER A 50 0.18 9.41 14.35
N ARG A 51 1.51 9.56 14.47
CA ARG A 51 2.16 10.86 14.73
C ARG A 51 1.95 11.85 13.60
N LEU A 52 2.02 11.43 12.34
CA LEU A 52 1.69 12.28 11.19
C LEU A 52 0.22 12.75 11.23
N GLY A 53 -0.72 11.86 11.58
CA GLY A 53 -2.13 12.23 11.74
C GLY A 53 -2.36 13.23 12.87
N GLN A 54 -1.62 13.13 13.98
CA GLN A 54 -1.66 14.13 15.06
C GLN A 54 -1.09 15.47 14.61
N LEU A 55 0.03 15.46 13.87
CA LEU A 55 0.63 16.67 13.33
C LEU A 55 -0.32 17.37 12.34
N GLU A 56 -1.03 16.61 11.51
CA GLU A 56 -2.01 17.18 10.58
C GLU A 56 -3.13 17.91 11.34
N LYS A 57 -3.65 17.33 12.43
CA LYS A 57 -4.62 18.00 13.30
C LYS A 57 -4.08 19.30 13.91
N LEU A 58 -2.81 19.30 14.33
CA LEU A 58 -2.15 20.51 14.83
C LEU A 58 -2.02 21.59 13.74
N ARG A 59 -1.68 21.17 12.51
CA ARG A 59 -1.60 22.04 11.33
C ARG A 59 -2.95 22.65 10.99
N GLU A 60 -4.01 21.83 10.96
CA GLU A 60 -5.38 22.28 10.74
C GLU A 60 -5.81 23.28 11.82
N GLY A 61 -5.57 22.97 13.10
CA GLY A 61 -5.87 23.88 14.19
C GLY A 61 -5.12 25.21 14.11
N PHE A 62 -3.86 25.20 13.65
CA PHE A 62 -3.09 26.40 13.38
C PHE A 62 -3.67 27.23 12.23
N LEU A 63 -4.06 26.57 11.14
CA LEU A 63 -4.67 27.22 9.97
C LEU A 63 -6.04 27.83 10.29
N GLN A 64 -6.85 27.15 11.09
CA GLN A 64 -8.11 27.67 11.61
C GLN A 64 -7.89 28.91 12.47
N LYS A 65 -6.96 28.88 13.43
CA LYS A 65 -6.62 30.02 14.29
C LYS A 65 -6.09 31.22 13.50
N SER A 66 -5.34 30.97 12.43
CA SER A 66 -4.82 32.02 11.55
C SER A 66 -5.83 32.50 10.49
N GLY A 67 -6.99 31.85 10.37
CA GLY A 67 -8.00 32.15 9.35
C GLY A 67 -7.51 31.92 7.92
N LYS A 68 -6.53 31.03 7.73
CA LYS A 68 -5.92 30.75 6.42
C LYS A 68 -6.31 29.35 5.95
N PRO A 69 -6.68 29.17 4.67
CA PRO A 69 -7.09 27.87 4.16
C PRO A 69 -5.92 26.90 3.96
N ARG A 70 -4.69 27.40 3.85
CA ARG A 70 -3.48 26.61 3.58
C ARG A 70 -2.22 27.35 4.04
N MET A 71 -1.16 26.59 4.30
CA MET A 71 0.10 27.13 4.80
C MET A 71 0.80 28.08 3.81
N THR A 72 0.62 27.86 2.50
CA THR A 72 1.11 28.79 1.46
C THR A 72 0.37 30.13 1.49
N ALA A 73 -0.94 30.13 1.78
CA ALA A 73 -1.72 31.35 1.93
C ALA A 73 -1.37 32.10 3.23
N TYR A 74 -0.99 31.37 4.27
CA TYR A 74 -0.39 31.94 5.48
C TYR A 74 0.93 32.64 5.15
N ALA A 75 1.87 31.95 4.48
CA ALA A 75 3.17 32.50 4.10
C ALA A 75 3.08 33.70 3.15
N ALA A 76 2.12 33.70 2.22
CA ALA A 76 1.88 34.81 1.32
C ALA A 76 1.40 36.09 2.03
N GLY A 77 0.70 35.95 3.16
CA GLY A 77 0.24 37.07 3.97
C GLY A 77 1.24 37.54 5.02
N MET A 78 2.41 36.90 5.13
CA MET A 78 3.47 37.35 6.04
C MET A 78 4.19 38.59 5.47
N PRO A 79 4.66 39.51 6.33
CA PRO A 79 5.55 40.58 5.91
C PRO A 79 6.86 40.00 5.33
N ASN A 80 7.56 40.77 4.50
CA ASN A 80 8.87 40.38 3.96
C ASN A 80 9.92 40.38 5.07
N THR A 81 10.06 39.25 5.74
CA THR A 81 11.03 38.99 6.81
C THR A 81 11.78 37.68 6.53
N GLU A 82 12.92 37.49 7.20
CA GLU A 82 13.68 36.24 7.13
C GLU A 82 12.83 35.00 7.50
N ASP A 83 11.86 35.18 8.41
CA ASP A 83 10.90 34.16 8.80
C ASP A 83 10.01 33.72 7.63
N ARG A 84 9.56 34.67 6.78
CA ARG A 84 8.78 34.35 5.58
C ARG A 84 9.59 33.48 4.62
N ASP A 85 10.85 33.85 4.39
CA ASP A 85 11.75 33.09 3.51
C ASP A 85 12.06 31.70 4.07
N ALA A 86 12.18 31.57 5.40
CA ALA A 86 12.33 30.28 6.05
C ALA A 86 11.08 29.40 5.87
N VAL A 87 9.88 29.96 6.07
CA VAL A 87 8.61 29.24 5.87
C VAL A 87 8.45 28.79 4.42
N MET A 88 8.74 29.66 3.45
CA MET A 88 8.64 29.32 2.02
C MET A 88 9.61 28.20 1.62
N ARG A 89 10.86 28.24 2.10
CA ARG A 89 11.84 27.16 1.88
C ARG A 89 11.37 25.84 2.49
N LEU A 90 10.84 25.87 3.71
CA LEU A 90 10.33 24.68 4.38
C LEU A 90 9.10 24.10 3.66
N LEU A 91 8.20 24.96 3.17
CA LEU A 91 7.04 24.53 2.39
C LEU A 91 7.44 23.79 1.12
N HIS A 92 8.44 24.31 0.40
CA HIS A 92 8.95 23.64 -0.79
C HIS A 92 9.48 22.23 -0.45
N LYS A 93 10.30 22.12 0.61
CA LYS A 93 10.84 20.81 1.05
C LYS A 93 9.74 19.84 1.44
N VAL A 94 8.74 20.30 2.19
CA VAL A 94 7.60 19.47 2.59
C VAL A 94 6.87 18.93 1.36
N GLN A 95 6.67 19.78 0.35
CA GLN A 95 5.98 19.40 -0.87
C GLN A 95 6.77 18.37 -1.70
N GLU A 96 8.09 18.51 -1.79
CA GLU A 96 8.96 17.49 -2.41
C GLU A 96 8.86 16.16 -1.67
N GLN A 97 8.84 16.20 -0.35
CA GLN A 97 8.81 15.02 0.47
C GLN A 97 7.46 14.29 0.41
N GLU A 98 6.34 15.04 0.37
CA GLU A 98 5.02 14.49 0.12
C GLU A 98 4.95 13.78 -1.25
N GLN A 99 5.60 14.33 -2.28
CA GLN A 99 5.67 13.67 -3.59
C GLN A 99 6.48 12.37 -3.52
N SER A 100 7.63 12.36 -2.84
CA SER A 100 8.42 11.15 -2.63
C SER A 100 7.64 10.08 -1.88
N MET A 101 6.92 10.47 -0.83
CA MET A 101 6.11 9.54 -0.03
C MET A 101 4.97 8.93 -0.85
N LYS A 102 4.31 9.72 -1.71
CA LYS A 102 3.30 9.21 -2.66
C LYS A 102 3.88 8.18 -3.63
N LYS A 103 5.09 8.41 -4.14
CA LYS A 103 5.77 7.47 -5.05
C LYS A 103 6.11 6.15 -4.36
N GLU A 104 6.69 6.21 -3.16
CA GLU A 104 7.03 4.99 -2.41
C GLU A 104 5.78 4.20 -2.00
N LEU A 105 4.71 4.89 -1.58
CA LEU A 105 3.43 4.24 -1.26
C LEU A 105 2.83 3.54 -2.50
N ALA A 106 2.81 4.21 -3.66
CA ALA A 106 2.31 3.62 -4.90
C ALA A 106 3.15 2.38 -5.31
N SER A 107 4.47 2.45 -5.13
CA SER A 107 5.35 1.30 -5.38
C SER A 107 5.02 0.12 -4.46
N ALA A 108 4.85 0.36 -3.15
CA ALA A 108 4.51 -0.70 -2.20
C ALA A 108 3.15 -1.33 -2.48
N GLN A 109 2.14 -0.51 -2.84
CA GLN A 109 0.81 -0.99 -3.25
C GLN A 109 0.87 -1.87 -4.50
N SER A 110 1.69 -1.52 -5.47
CA SER A 110 1.90 -2.33 -6.68
C SER A 110 2.51 -3.70 -6.37
N LEU A 111 3.51 -3.75 -5.48
CA LEU A 111 4.12 -5.01 -5.04
C LEU A 111 3.12 -5.91 -4.30
N LEU A 112 2.34 -5.33 -3.38
CA LEU A 112 1.27 -6.06 -2.67
C LEU A 112 0.23 -6.65 -3.64
N ARG A 113 -0.20 -5.86 -4.62
CA ARG A 113 -1.15 -6.32 -5.65
C ARG A 113 -0.57 -7.49 -6.44
N ARG A 114 0.69 -7.39 -6.88
CA ARG A 114 1.35 -8.45 -7.63
C ARG A 114 1.52 -9.74 -6.80
N SER A 115 1.86 -9.60 -5.51
CA SER A 115 1.94 -10.75 -4.58
C SER A 115 0.58 -11.43 -4.43
N LYS A 116 -0.50 -10.66 -4.27
CA LYS A 116 -1.86 -11.18 -4.27
C LYS A 116 -2.21 -11.92 -5.56
N ASP A 117 -1.99 -11.29 -6.71
CA ASP A 117 -2.31 -11.90 -8.01
C ASP A 117 -1.55 -13.23 -8.22
N PHE A 118 -0.31 -13.32 -7.73
CA PHE A 118 0.48 -14.55 -7.73
C PHE A 118 -0.11 -15.64 -6.82
N MET A 119 -0.50 -15.30 -5.59
CA MET A 119 -1.16 -16.23 -4.67
C MET A 119 -2.50 -16.71 -5.22
N ASP A 120 -3.32 -15.80 -5.74
CA ASP A 120 -4.61 -16.12 -6.35
C ASP A 120 -4.43 -17.07 -7.54
N PHE A 121 -3.41 -16.86 -8.39
CA PHE A 121 -3.07 -17.79 -9.46
C PHE A 121 -2.71 -19.19 -8.91
N HIS A 122 -1.83 -19.28 -7.91
CA HIS A 122 -1.40 -20.57 -7.36
C HIS A 122 -2.52 -21.31 -6.63
N ILE A 123 -3.35 -20.59 -5.86
CA ILE A 123 -4.56 -21.17 -5.25
C ILE A 123 -5.49 -21.67 -6.35
N ASN A 124 -5.73 -20.91 -7.40
CA ASN A 124 -6.57 -21.34 -8.52
C ASN A 124 -5.99 -22.55 -9.24
N VAL A 125 -4.68 -22.62 -9.46
CA VAL A 125 -4.02 -23.80 -10.03
C VAL A 125 -4.20 -25.01 -9.10
N MET A 126 -3.89 -24.88 -7.81
CA MET A 126 -3.99 -25.97 -6.83
C MET A 126 -5.43 -26.45 -6.56
N THR A 127 -6.41 -25.54 -6.63
CA THR A 127 -7.82 -25.88 -6.42
C THR A 127 -8.50 -26.42 -7.69
N ARG A 128 -8.02 -26.03 -8.88
CA ARG A 128 -8.47 -26.62 -10.16
C ARG A 128 -7.76 -27.93 -10.50
N THR A 129 -6.66 -28.28 -9.82
CA THR A 129 -6.02 -29.60 -9.96
C THR A 129 -6.70 -30.71 -9.16
N ALA A 130 -7.87 -30.48 -8.54
CA ALA A 130 -8.73 -31.56 -8.07
C ALA A 130 -9.60 -32.11 -9.23
N ALA A 131 -9.16 -33.26 -9.77
CA ALA A 131 -9.85 -34.20 -10.65
C ALA A 131 -10.18 -33.75 -12.09
N SER A 132 -9.15 -33.73 -12.94
CA SER A 132 -9.29 -34.40 -14.23
C SER A 132 -8.55 -35.73 -14.12
N ASP A 133 -9.28 -36.79 -13.77
CA ASP A 133 -8.88 -38.17 -14.03
C ASP A 133 -8.92 -38.38 -15.55
N THR A 134 -8.05 -37.67 -16.26
CA THR A 134 -7.99 -37.66 -17.74
C THR A 134 -6.75 -38.40 -18.21
N TYR A 135 -6.46 -39.51 -17.55
CA TYR A 135 -5.68 -40.59 -18.15
C TYR A 135 -6.51 -41.87 -18.11
N THR A 136 -7.48 -41.96 -19.01
CA THR A 136 -8.04 -43.24 -19.43
C THR A 136 -7.01 -43.86 -20.38
N PRO A 137 -6.41 -45.03 -20.06
CA PRO A 137 -5.50 -45.71 -20.96
C PRO A 137 -6.21 -46.02 -22.28
N PRO A 138 -5.52 -45.95 -23.44
CA PRO A 138 -6.12 -46.25 -24.72
C PRO A 138 -6.61 -47.70 -24.71
N GLY A 139 -7.93 -47.87 -24.79
CA GLY A 139 -8.61 -49.17 -24.64
C GLY A 139 -9.75 -49.17 -23.61
N THR A 140 -9.93 -48.10 -22.85
CA THR A 140 -11.13 -47.93 -22.00
C THR A 140 -12.16 -47.08 -22.73
N SER A 141 -13.10 -47.78 -23.37
CA SER A 141 -14.25 -47.21 -24.06
C SER A 141 -15.03 -46.27 -23.15
N GLU A 142 -15.40 -45.12 -23.71
CA GLU A 142 -16.45 -44.23 -23.22
C GLU A 142 -17.66 -45.05 -22.75
N ALA A 143 -18.00 -44.94 -21.47
CA ALA A 143 -19.33 -45.25 -21.00
C ALA A 143 -20.05 -43.92 -20.74
N GLU A 144 -20.49 -43.28 -21.83
CA GLU A 144 -21.59 -42.33 -21.75
C GLU A 144 -22.79 -43.03 -21.15
N GLY A 145 -23.32 -42.44 -20.08
CA GLY A 145 -24.57 -42.86 -19.46
C GLY A 145 -24.39 -43.95 -18.41
N ARG A 146 -24.27 -43.51 -17.13
CA ARG A 146 -24.91 -44.26 -16.03
C ARG A 146 -26.24 -44.78 -16.54
N ARG A 147 -26.60 -46.04 -16.27
CA ARG A 147 -27.95 -46.42 -15.83
C ARG A 147 -28.03 -47.94 -15.66
N GLY A 148 -28.34 -48.40 -14.45
CA GLY A 148 -28.47 -49.82 -14.15
C GLY A 148 -29.73 -50.41 -14.79
N ILE A 149 -29.61 -50.95 -16.01
CA ILE A 149 -30.52 -51.94 -16.61
C ILE A 149 -29.67 -52.94 -17.39
N ARG A 150 -30.07 -54.21 -17.31
CA ARG A 150 -29.29 -55.42 -17.61
C ARG A 150 -29.03 -55.65 -19.11
N MET A 151 -27.95 -56.39 -19.34
CA MET A 151 -27.52 -57.03 -20.58
C MET A 151 -28.67 -57.79 -21.27
N PHE A 152 -28.54 -57.94 -22.59
CA PHE A 152 -29.37 -58.71 -23.53
C PHE A 152 -30.43 -57.89 -24.29
N ASP A 153 -29.93 -57.28 -25.38
CA ASP A 153 -30.47 -57.27 -26.75
C ASP A 153 -31.98 -57.45 -26.97
N ALA A 154 -32.55 -56.47 -27.66
CA ALA A 154 -33.59 -56.69 -28.68
C ALA A 154 -32.94 -56.26 -30.02
N ASN A 155 -32.92 -57.03 -31.10
CA ASN A 155 -34.01 -57.82 -31.68
C ASN A 155 -33.47 -58.77 -32.77
N ILE A 156 -33.79 -60.08 -32.68
CA ILE A 156 -34.41 -60.93 -33.73
C ILE A 156 -35.27 -61.96 -32.98
#